data_AF-A0A0V0HW84-F1
#
_entry.id   AF-A0A0V0HW84-F1
#
_cell.length_a   1.000
_cell.length_b   1.000
_cell.length_c   1.000
_cell.angle_alpha   90.00
_cell.angle_beta   90.00
_cell.angle_gamma   90.00
#
_symmetry.space_group_name_H-M   'P 1'
#
loop_
_entity.id
_entity.type
_entity.pdbx_description
1 polymer ?
#
loop_
_entity_poly.entity_id
_entity_poly.type
_entity_poly.pdbx_seq_one_letter_code
_entity_poly.pdbx_strand_id
1 'polypeptide(L)'
;MRWIPTTVNIDDHVIVPQLADNNMDKADELVEDYISNLSTTDVDMSKPLWDFHILNVKTSHAEATSVFRIHHSIGDGVALMSFLLSCFRTTSDPTCLPKLPVFLPLRANQPKIGKRICGSTTS
;
A
#
# COMPACT_ATOMS: atom_id res chain seq x y z
N MET A 1 2.62 -21.27 -18.96
CA MET A 1 3.47 -21.19 -17.77
C MET A 1 3.34 -22.47 -16.97
N ARG A 2 4.43 -22.98 -16.39
CA ARG A 2 4.43 -24.14 -15.47
C ARG A 2 4.96 -23.64 -14.14
N TRP A 3 4.23 -23.86 -13.05
CA TRP A 3 4.74 -23.59 -11.72
C TRP A 3 5.87 -24.57 -11.42
N ILE A 4 7.01 -24.04 -10.99
CA ILE A 4 8.18 -24.82 -10.63
C ILE A 4 8.52 -24.42 -9.18
N PRO A 5 8.64 -25.39 -8.27
CA PRO A 5 9.17 -25.11 -6.94
C PRO A 5 10.58 -24.52 -7.08
N THR A 6 10.79 -23.34 -6.51
CA THR A 6 12.08 -22.65 -6.51
C THR A 6 12.55 -22.46 -5.08
N THR A 7 13.82 -22.76 -4.82
CA THR A 7 14.46 -22.44 -3.55
C THR A 7 14.61 -20.92 -3.45
N VAL A 8 14.11 -20.34 -2.37
CA VAL A 8 14.20 -18.90 -2.10
C VAL A 8 15.24 -18.66 -1.01
N ASN A 9 16.21 -17.79 -1.30
CA ASN A 9 17.12 -17.26 -0.30
C ASN A 9 16.60 -15.89 0.18
N ILE A 10 16.14 -15.80 1.44
CA ILE A 10 15.50 -14.58 1.96
C ILE A 10 16.47 -13.39 2.00
N ASP A 11 17.76 -13.65 2.24
CA ASP A 11 18.78 -12.59 2.33
C ASP A 11 18.96 -11.82 1.01
N ASP A 12 18.61 -12.44 -0.12
CA ASP A 12 18.66 -11.80 -1.43
C ASP A 12 17.40 -10.96 -1.73
N HIS A 13 16.35 -11.09 -0.93
CA HIS A 13 15.06 -10.45 -1.18
C HIS A 13 14.67 -9.44 -0.10
N VAL A 14 15.15 -9.56 1.13
CA VAL A 14 14.86 -8.61 2.21
C VAL A 14 16.02 -7.64 2.38
N ILE A 15 15.80 -6.40 1.95
CA ILE A 15 16.83 -5.37 1.88
C ILE A 15 16.54 -4.29 2.92
N VAL A 16 17.47 -4.09 3.85
CA VAL A 16 17.39 -3.04 4.87
C VAL A 16 18.51 -2.03 4.60
N PRO A 17 18.27 -1.00 3.77
CA PRO A 17 19.29 -0.01 3.48
C PRO A 17 19.65 0.80 4.72
N GLN A 18 20.95 1.08 4.88
CA GLN A 18 21.45 2.01 5.88
C GLN A 18 21.23 3.43 5.37
N LEU A 19 20.09 4.03 5.74
CA LEU A 19 19.81 5.44 5.47
C LEU A 19 20.44 6.25 6.59
N ALA A 20 21.18 7.32 6.25
CA ALA A 20 21.78 8.17 7.27
C ALA A 20 20.68 8.88 8.08
N ASP A 21 20.61 8.63 9.39
CA ASP A 21 19.63 9.16 10.35
C ASP A 21 19.67 10.69 10.55
N ASN A 22 20.50 11.40 9.78
CA ASN A 22 21.10 12.63 10.26
C ASN A 22 20.22 13.87 10.02
N ASN A 23 19.17 13.78 9.19
CA ASN A 23 18.32 14.92 8.85
C ASN A 23 16.84 14.51 8.74
N MET A 24 16.11 14.59 9.85
CA MET A 24 14.64 14.43 9.86
C MET A 24 13.95 15.35 8.83
N ASP A 25 14.52 16.53 8.58
CA ASP A 25 13.98 17.53 7.65
C ASP A 25 13.89 17.05 6.19
N LYS A 26 14.57 15.95 5.84
CA LYS A 26 14.56 15.36 4.48
C LYS A 26 14.16 13.88 4.45
N ALA A 27 13.64 13.34 5.55
CA ALA A 27 13.27 11.93 5.62
C ALA A 27 12.24 11.53 4.56
N ASP A 28 11.22 12.37 4.33
CA ASP A 28 10.17 12.13 3.35
C ASP A 28 10.75 12.12 1.91
N GLU A 29 11.56 13.13 1.55
CA GLU A 29 12.25 13.24 0.26
C GLU A 29 13.17 12.02 0.01
N LEU A 30 13.92 11.58 1.03
CA LEU A 30 14.79 10.40 0.93
C LEU A 30 14.00 9.12 0.62
N VAL A 31 12.83 8.93 1.24
CA VAL A 31 11.96 7.78 0.98
C VAL A 31 11.37 7.86 -0.42
N GLU A 32 10.91 9.03 -0.85
CA GLU A 32 10.36 9.25 -2.19
C GLU A 32 11.40 8.99 -3.28
N ASP A 33 12.61 9.54 -3.13
CA ASP A 33 13.73 9.32 -4.05
C ASP A 33 14.12 7.83 -4.11
N TYR A 34 14.14 7.16 -2.97
CA TYR A 34 14.42 5.72 -2.91
C TYR A 34 13.38 4.91 -3.71
N ILE A 35 12.09 5.19 -3.47
CA ILE A 35 10.98 4.51 -4.17
C ILE A 35 11.02 4.85 -5.67
N SER A 36 11.31 6.10 -6.04
CA SER A 36 11.45 6.55 -7.42
C SER A 36 12.57 5.79 -8.15
N ASN A 37 13.75 5.70 -7.53
CA ASN A 37 14.86 4.90 -8.06
C ASN A 37 14.51 3.41 -8.15
N LEU A 38 13.81 2.86 -7.16
CA LEU A 38 13.39 1.47 -7.19
C LEU A 38 12.37 1.18 -8.30
N SER A 39 11.53 2.16 -8.66
CA SER A 39 10.53 2.05 -9.72
C SER A 39 11.12 2.07 -11.14
N THR A 40 12.34 2.59 -11.30
CA THR A 40 13.04 2.73 -12.59
C THR A 40 14.13 1.70 -12.81
N THR A 41 14.41 0.87 -11.80
CA THR A 41 15.41 -0.20 -11.88
C THR A 41 14.74 -1.55 -12.11
N ASP A 42 15.41 -2.41 -12.87
CA ASP A 42 14.92 -3.76 -13.13
C ASP A 42 15.13 -4.69 -11.92
N VAL A 43 14.22 -5.65 -11.78
CA VAL A 43 14.38 -6.76 -10.84
C VAL A 43 15.35 -7.76 -11.46
N ASP A 44 16.31 -8.24 -10.68
CA ASP A 44 17.26 -9.26 -11.10
C ASP A 44 16.52 -10.57 -11.46
N MET A 45 16.62 -10.95 -12.73
CA MET A 45 15.94 -12.09 -13.33
C MET A 45 16.58 -13.44 -12.99
N SER A 46 17.73 -13.46 -12.29
CA SER A 46 18.41 -14.69 -11.85
C SER A 46 17.79 -15.31 -10.60
N LYS A 47 16.93 -14.56 -9.89
CA LYS A 47 16.23 -14.96 -8.66
C LYS A 47 14.71 -14.79 -8.83
N PRO A 48 13.89 -15.29 -7.88
CA PRO A 48 12.45 -14.99 -7.86
C PRO A 48 12.17 -13.49 -8.03
N LEU A 49 11.21 -13.12 -8.87
CA LEU A 49 11.07 -11.74 -9.38
C LEU A 49 10.37 -10.78 -8.41
N TRP A 50 10.84 -10.72 -7.18
CA TRP A 50 10.34 -9.83 -6.14
C TRP A 50 11.46 -9.43 -5.17
N ASP A 51 11.30 -8.30 -4.51
CA ASP A 51 12.13 -7.88 -3.38
C ASP A 51 11.33 -6.99 -2.42
N PHE A 52 11.77 -6.97 -1.17
CA PHE A 52 11.12 -6.30 -0.06
C PHE A 52 12.12 -5.41 0.67
N HIS A 53 11.85 -4.12 0.70
CA HIS A 53 12.74 -3.12 1.25
C HIS A 53 12.15 -2.54 2.54
N ILE A 54 12.96 -2.44 3.59
CA ILE A 54 12.56 -1.85 4.89
C ILE A 54 13.40 -0.61 5.15
N LEU A 55 12.78 0.55 4.96
CA LEU A 55 13.37 1.87 5.17
C LEU A 55 13.11 2.27 6.61
N ASN A 56 14.09 2.04 7.49
CA ASN A 56 13.98 2.34 8.92
C ASN A 56 14.29 3.81 9.21
N VAL A 57 13.58 4.72 8.55
CA VAL A 57 13.68 6.16 8.74
C VAL A 57 12.33 6.72 9.15
N LYS A 58 12.34 7.58 10.16
CA LYS A 58 11.13 8.24 10.66
C LYS A 58 10.72 9.36 9.71
N THR A 59 9.58 9.17 9.06
CA THR A 59 8.92 10.14 8.16
C THR A 59 7.87 10.95 8.93
N SER A 60 7.28 11.94 8.27
CA SER A 60 6.15 12.70 8.83
C SER A 60 4.89 11.84 9.08
N HIS A 61 4.79 10.67 8.44
CA HIS A 61 3.61 9.81 8.46
C HIS A 61 3.81 8.43 9.11
N ALA A 62 5.06 7.97 9.26
CA ALA A 62 5.38 6.64 9.76
C ALA A 62 6.76 6.56 10.43
N GLU A 63 6.91 5.68 11.42
CA GLU A 63 8.21 5.40 12.06
C GLU A 63 9.17 4.62 11.13
N ALA A 64 8.63 3.89 10.14
CA ALA A 64 9.37 3.19 9.11
C ALA A 64 8.47 2.95 7.88
N THR A 65 9.09 2.78 6.71
CA THR A 65 8.38 2.53 5.45
C THR A 65 8.83 1.20 4.85
N SER A 66 7.89 0.35 4.46
CA SER A 66 8.18 -0.89 3.74
C SER A 66 7.75 -0.78 2.27
N VAL A 67 8.60 -1.23 1.35
CA VAL A 67 8.32 -1.24 -0.08
C VAL A 67 8.39 -2.67 -0.58
N PHE A 68 7.29 -3.17 -1.16
CA PHE A 68 7.27 -4.49 -1.79
C PHE A 68 7.20 -4.32 -3.30
N ARG A 69 8.25 -4.73 -4.00
CA ARG A 69 8.33 -4.67 -5.46
C ARG A 69 8.24 -6.08 -6.03
N ILE A 70 7.35 -6.24 -7.00
CA ILE A 70 7.03 -7.52 -7.62
C ILE A 70 6.91 -7.30 -9.13
N HIS A 71 7.52 -8.18 -9.90
CA HIS A 71 7.41 -8.16 -11.35
C HIS A 71 6.01 -8.57 -11.82
N HIS A 72 5.46 -7.87 -12.82
CA HIS A 72 4.09 -8.05 -13.33
C HIS A 72 3.80 -9.48 -13.86
N SER A 73 4.81 -10.29 -14.13
CA SER A 73 4.62 -11.69 -14.52
C SER A 73 4.12 -12.59 -13.37
N ILE A 74 4.23 -12.14 -12.11
CA ILE A 74 3.80 -12.91 -10.93
C ILE A 74 2.29 -12.84 -10.73
N GLY A 75 1.67 -11.71 -11.06
CA GLY A 75 0.24 -11.52 -10.95
C GLY A 75 -0.18 -10.14 -11.44
N ASP A 76 -1.48 -9.98 -11.70
CA ASP A 76 -2.06 -8.66 -11.95
C ASP A 76 -2.21 -7.85 -10.64
N GLY A 77 -2.43 -6.55 -10.79
CA GLY A 77 -2.54 -5.64 -9.64
C GLY A 77 -3.68 -5.98 -8.67
N VAL A 78 -4.79 -6.56 -9.15
CA VAL A 78 -5.94 -6.90 -8.30
C VAL A 78 -5.64 -8.14 -7.48
N ALA A 79 -5.10 -9.18 -8.12
CA ALA A 79 -4.67 -10.40 -7.43
C ALA A 79 -3.61 -10.08 -6.37
N LEU A 80 -2.64 -9.22 -6.69
CA LEU A 80 -1.60 -8.83 -5.76
C LEU A 80 -2.13 -8.04 -4.56
N MET A 81 -2.99 -7.04 -4.79
CA MET A 81 -3.59 -6.28 -3.68
C MET A 81 -4.46 -7.18 -2.79
N SER A 82 -5.18 -8.12 -3.39
CA SER A 82 -5.99 -9.11 -2.64
C SER A 82 -5.10 -10.00 -1.77
N PHE A 83 -3.97 -10.47 -2.31
CA PHE A 83 -2.97 -11.23 -1.56
C PHE A 83 -2.43 -10.42 -0.38
N LEU A 84 -1.98 -9.18 -0.61
CA LEU A 84 -1.44 -8.33 0.46
C LEU A 84 -2.46 -8.09 1.57
N LEU A 85 -3.70 -7.74 1.23
CA LEU A 85 -4.75 -7.55 2.23
C LEU A 85 -5.02 -8.82 3.04
N SER A 86 -4.90 -10.01 2.43
CA SER A 86 -5.08 -11.28 3.13
C SER A 86 -3.94 -11.59 4.12
N CYS A 87 -2.74 -11.03 3.91
CA CYS A 87 -1.59 -11.19 4.79
C CYS A 87 -1.66 -10.31 6.04
N PHE A 88 -2.29 -9.15 5.95
CA PHE A 88 -2.34 -8.19 7.06
C PHE A 88 -3.63 -8.30 7.89
N ARG A 89 -3.60 -7.74 9.10
CA ARG A 89 -4.74 -7.63 10.00
C ARG A 89 -4.83 -6.21 10.57
N THR A 90 -6.02 -5.81 10.99
CA THR A 90 -6.17 -4.50 11.62
C THR A 90 -5.47 -4.48 12.98
N THR A 91 -4.88 -3.35 13.35
CA THR A 91 -4.19 -3.21 14.64
C THR A 91 -5.16 -3.24 15.83
N SER A 92 -6.43 -2.88 15.61
CA SER A 92 -7.48 -2.91 16.65
C SER A 92 -8.13 -4.28 16.83
N ASP A 93 -8.12 -5.13 15.78
CA ASP A 93 -8.68 -6.49 15.81
C ASP A 93 -7.82 -7.44 14.94
N PRO A 94 -7.10 -8.40 15.57
CA PRO A 94 -6.22 -9.33 14.86
C PRO A 94 -6.96 -10.37 14.01
N THR A 95 -8.28 -10.47 14.12
CA THR A 95 -9.10 -11.36 13.29
C THR A 95 -9.62 -10.66 12.03
N CYS A 96 -9.59 -9.33 11.99
CA CYS A 96 -10.16 -8.54 10.90
C CYS A 96 -9.10 -8.20 9.83
N LEU A 97 -9.48 -8.32 8.55
CA LEU A 97 -8.66 -7.87 7.42
C LEU A 97 -8.64 -6.34 7.32
N PRO A 98 -7.58 -5.73 6.73
CA PRO A 98 -7.55 -4.30 6.47
C PRO A 98 -8.67 -3.95 5.48
N LYS A 99 -9.35 -2.82 5.74
CA LYS A 99 -10.34 -2.28 4.82
C LYS A 99 -9.66 -1.27 3.92
N LEU A 100 -9.79 -1.43 2.61
CA LEU A 100 -9.42 -0.37 1.69
C LEU A 100 -10.41 0.80 1.86
N PRO A 101 -9.94 2.05 1.87
CA PRO A 101 -10.84 3.19 1.76
C PRO A 101 -11.55 3.08 0.41
N VAL A 102 -12.86 2.82 0.44
CA VAL A 102 -13.66 2.90 -0.77
C VAL A 102 -13.68 4.37 -1.15
N PHE A 103 -13.00 4.73 -2.25
CA PHE A 103 -13.21 6.00 -2.91
C PHE A 103 -14.63 5.98 -3.48
N LEU A 104 -15.60 6.26 -2.62
CA LEU A 104 -16.92 6.64 -3.08
C LEU A 104 -16.70 7.93 -3.88
N PRO A 105 -17.14 8.01 -5.15
CA PRO A 105 -17.10 9.28 -5.86
C PRO A 105 -17.86 10.26 -4.98
N LEU A 106 -17.22 11.37 -4.62
CA LEU A 106 -17.85 12.48 -3.91
C LEU A 106 -19.19 12.72 -4.60
N ARG A 107 -20.29 12.41 -3.92
CA ARG A 107 -21.63 12.54 -4.46
C ARG A 107 -21.83 14.01 -4.78
N ALA A 108 -21.64 14.38 -6.04
CA ALA A 108 -21.95 15.71 -6.54
C ALA A 108 -23.40 16.04 -6.14
N ASN A 109 -23.54 17.13 -5.39
CA ASN A 109 -24.78 17.84 -5.03
C ASN A 109 -26.08 17.06 -5.26
N GLN A 110 -26.57 16.39 -4.22
CA GLN A 110 -28.01 16.11 -4.16
C GLN A 110 -28.73 17.41 -3.79
N PRO A 111 -29.68 17.92 -4.60
CA PRO A 111 -30.49 19.06 -4.21
C PRO A 111 -31.31 18.70 -2.97
N LYS A 112 -31.35 19.61 -1.98
CA LYS A 112 -32.17 19.49 -0.78
C LYS A 112 -33.64 19.43 -1.22
N ILE A 113 -34.24 18.24 -1.21
CA ILE A 113 -35.69 18.10 -1.31
C ILE A 113 -36.28 18.74 -0.05
N GLY A 114 -36.88 19.92 -0.24
CA GLY A 114 -37.56 20.67 0.80
C GLY A 114 -38.67 19.83 1.41
N LYS A 115 -38.63 19.66 2.73
CA LYS A 115 -39.67 19.03 3.53
C LYS A 115 -40.91 19.94 3.44
N ARG A 116 -41.88 19.62 2.58
CA ARG A 116 -43.20 20.25 2.60
C ARG A 116 -43.90 19.85 3.89
N ILE A 117 -44.04 20.82 4.77
CA ILE A 117 -44.92 20.77 5.93
C ILE A 117 -46.34 20.79 5.37
N CYS A 118 -47.04 19.64 5.37
CA CYS A 118 -48.46 19.60 5.09
C CYS A 118 -49.18 19.86 6.42
N GLY A 119 -49.55 21.11 6.66
CA GLY A 119 -50.60 21.46 7.60
C GLY A 119 -51.92 21.51 6.85
N SER A 120 -52.97 20.90 7.41
CA SER A 120 -54.35 21.25 7.07
C SER A 120 -55.24 21.09 8.29
N THR A 121 -55.85 22.21 8.64
CA THR A 121 -56.80 22.48 9.70
C THR A 121 -58.17 21.80 9.44
N THR A 122 -58.86 21.53 10.54
CA THR A 122 -60.28 21.24 10.78
C THR A 122 -61.31 21.49 9.66
N SER A 123 -62.25 20.54 9.56
CA SER A 123 -63.70 20.78 9.69
C SER A 123 -64.35 19.54 10.30
#